data_AF-A0A7R9JKT8-F1
#
_entry.id   AF-A0A7R9JKT8-F1
#
_cell.length_a   1.000
_cell.length_b   1.000
_cell.length_c   1.000
_cell.angle_alpha   90.00
_cell.angle_beta   90.00
_cell.angle_gamma   90.00
#
_symmetry.space_group_name_H-M   'P 1'
#
loop_
_entity.id
_entity.type
_entity.pdbx_description
1 polymer ?
#
loop_
_entity_poly.entity_id
_entity_poly.type
_entity_poly.pdbx_seq_one_letter_code
_entity_poly.pdbx_strand_id
1 'polypeptide(L)'
;MVRNLTAGMAMITCRDQVNLSISANLKTTFMSALMSASHQHKDMVEQTATHIAQDNMELACAFIQKTAIEKAIPEIDKRLLTDFELRKHARTEGRRYCDPQVLTYQAERMPEQIRLKVGGVSPHQMVVYEEFARNIPGFLPLNERDAAMFIPKPVNVS
;
A
#
# COMPACT_ATOMS: atom_id res chain seq x y z
N MET A 1 5.69 -2.63 -3.61
CA MET A 1 4.45 -3.38 -3.91
C MET A 1 3.49 -3.46 -2.73
N VAL A 2 3.81 -4.14 -1.61
CA VAL A 2 2.85 -4.32 -0.49
C VAL A 2 2.25 -2.99 0.00
N ARG A 3 3.10 -1.97 0.19
CA ARG A 3 2.69 -0.62 0.62
C ARG A 3 1.62 -0.04 -0.31
N ASN A 4 1.82 -0.18 -1.62
CA ASN A 4 0.93 0.35 -2.64
C ASN A 4 -0.45 -0.32 -2.62
N LEU A 5 -0.45 -1.66 -2.67
CA LEU A 5 -1.69 -2.45 -2.68
C LEU A 5 -2.47 -2.30 -1.37
N THR A 6 -1.78 -2.29 -0.23
CA THR A 6 -2.41 -2.06 1.08
C THR A 6 -3.02 -0.66 1.16
N ALA A 7 -2.35 0.38 0.66
CA ALA A 7 -2.89 1.74 0.63
C ALA A 7 -4.17 1.82 -0.22
N GLY A 8 -4.16 1.20 -1.40
CA GLY A 8 -5.32 1.18 -2.29
C GLY A 8 -6.51 0.42 -1.68
N MET A 9 -6.28 -0.77 -1.12
CA MET A 9 -7.30 -1.53 -0.41
C MET A 9 -7.88 -0.74 0.77
N ALA A 10 -7.01 -0.18 1.63
CA ALA A 10 -7.44 0.59 2.79
C ALA A 10 -8.29 1.80 2.39
N MET A 11 -7.90 2.54 1.35
CA MET A 11 -8.68 3.66 0.82
C MET A 11 -10.09 3.22 0.41
N ILE A 12 -10.20 2.18 -0.41
CA ILE A 12 -11.49 1.69 -0.92
C ILE A 12 -12.38 1.21 0.24
N THR A 13 -11.79 0.51 1.22
CA THR A 13 -12.53 -0.03 2.36
C THR A 13 -13.01 1.05 3.33
N CYS A 14 -12.18 2.05 3.66
CA CYS A 14 -12.49 2.98 4.73
C CYS A 14 -13.27 4.22 4.29
N ARG A 15 -13.22 4.61 3.02
CA ARG A 15 -13.76 5.91 2.53
C ARG A 15 -15.22 6.16 2.95
N ASP A 16 -16.12 5.28 2.55
CA ASP A 16 -17.56 5.47 2.81
C ASP A 16 -17.87 5.36 4.30
N GLN A 17 -17.21 4.42 4.99
CA GLN A 17 -17.41 4.20 6.41
C GLN A 17 -16.91 5.37 7.26
N VAL A 18 -15.79 5.98 6.90
CA VAL A 18 -15.22 7.16 7.56
C VAL A 18 -16.14 8.35 7.38
N ASN A 19 -16.63 8.60 6.16
CA ASN A 19 -17.55 9.70 5.89
C ASN A 19 -18.84 9.56 6.73
N LEU A 20 -19.44 8.37 6.73
CA LEU A 20 -20.62 8.07 7.53
C LEU A 20 -20.35 8.25 9.03
N SER A 21 -19.22 7.75 9.53
CA SER A 21 -18.88 7.81 10.95
C SER A 21 -18.61 9.24 11.43
N ILE A 22 -17.86 10.05 10.66
CA ILE A 22 -17.60 11.46 11.01
C ILE A 22 -18.92 12.22 11.07
N SER A 23 -19.75 12.09 10.01
CA SER A 23 -21.05 12.76 9.93
C SER A 23 -21.96 12.38 11.09
N ALA A 24 -22.11 11.09 11.40
CA ALA A 24 -22.95 10.61 12.50
C ALA A 24 -22.46 11.10 13.88
N ASN A 25 -21.15 11.08 14.12
CA ASN A 25 -20.56 11.54 15.37
C ASN A 25 -20.78 13.05 15.55
N LEU A 26 -20.51 13.85 14.52
CA LEU A 26 -20.72 15.30 14.55
C LEU A 26 -22.17 15.68 14.80
N LYS A 27 -23.12 15.02 14.13
CA LYS A 27 -24.56 15.23 14.38
C LYS A 27 -24.91 14.98 15.84
N THR A 28 -24.43 13.86 16.38
CA THR A 28 -24.68 13.49 17.78
C THR A 28 -24.10 14.52 18.74
N THR A 29 -22.86 14.97 18.51
CA THR A 29 -22.18 15.96 19.34
C THR A 29 -22.82 17.35 19.24
N PHE A 30 -23.21 17.79 18.05
CA PHE A 30 -23.88 19.09 17.89
C PHE A 30 -25.27 19.09 18.49
N MET A 31 -26.04 18.02 18.30
CA MET A 31 -27.38 17.90 18.89
C MET A 31 -27.34 17.83 20.42
N SER A 32 -26.34 17.18 21.02
CA SER A 32 -26.20 17.15 22.49
C SER A 32 -25.77 18.49 23.07
N ALA A 33 -24.98 19.28 22.33
CA ALA A 33 -24.61 20.64 22.74
C ALA A 33 -25.78 21.64 22.64
N LEU A 34 -26.74 21.40 21.76
CA LEU A 34 -27.92 22.24 21.57
C LEU A 34 -29.06 21.79 22.50
N MET A 35 -29.08 22.31 23.73
CA MET A 35 -30.07 21.96 24.78
C MET A 35 -31.54 22.11 24.37
N SER A 36 -31.85 22.88 23.32
CA SER A 36 -33.20 23.06 22.76
C SER A 36 -33.12 23.37 21.26
N ALA A 37 -32.81 22.35 20.45
CA ALA A 37 -32.69 22.52 18.99
C ALA A 37 -34.07 22.70 18.32
N SER A 38 -34.27 23.85 17.66
CA SER A 38 -35.38 24.07 16.74
C SER A 38 -35.25 23.17 15.50
N HIS A 39 -36.32 23.03 14.70
CA HIS A 39 -36.23 22.33 13.41
C HIS A 39 -35.15 22.91 12.50
N GLN A 40 -35.04 24.24 12.44
CA GLN A 40 -33.99 24.92 11.67
C GLN A 40 -32.59 24.57 12.16
N HIS A 41 -32.37 24.44 13.48
CA HIS A 41 -31.08 24.03 14.02
C HIS A 41 -30.73 22.59 13.63
N LYS A 42 -31.71 21.68 13.57
CA LYS A 42 -31.49 20.29 13.14
C LYS A 42 -31.02 20.21 11.69
N ASP A 43 -31.67 20.97 10.81
CA ASP A 43 -31.29 21.03 9.39
C ASP A 43 -29.88 21.62 9.20
N MET A 44 -29.55 22.67 9.98
CA MET A 44 -28.21 23.25 9.98
C MET A 44 -27.15 22.26 10.48
N VAL A 45 -27.44 21.50 11.53
CA VAL A 45 -26.54 20.46 12.05
C VAL A 45 -26.30 19.37 11.01
N GLU A 46 -27.35 18.89 10.35
CA GLU A 46 -27.26 17.88 9.29
C GLU A 46 -26.35 18.33 8.14
N GLN A 47 -26.56 19.55 7.66
CA GLN A 47 -25.75 20.14 6.59
C GLN A 47 -24.29 20.33 7.03
N THR A 48 -24.08 20.92 8.21
CA THR A 48 -22.74 21.21 8.73
C THR A 48 -21.94 19.93 8.97
N ALA A 49 -22.54 18.91 9.58
CA ALA A 49 -21.87 17.64 9.82
C ALA A 49 -21.48 16.93 8.52
N THR A 50 -22.35 16.98 7.50
CA THR A 50 -22.06 16.41 6.18
C THR A 50 -20.92 17.14 5.48
N HIS A 51 -20.92 18.47 5.50
CA HIS A 51 -19.84 19.27 4.94
C HIS A 51 -18.49 19.00 5.63
N ILE A 52 -18.46 19.04 6.97
CA ILE A 52 -17.22 18.75 7.72
C ILE A 52 -16.73 17.33 7.43
N ALA A 53 -17.63 16.35 7.34
CA ALA A 53 -17.25 14.97 7.02
C ALA A 53 -16.60 14.87 5.62
N GLN A 54 -17.17 15.54 4.61
CA GLN A 54 -16.61 15.56 3.25
C GLN A 54 -15.21 16.22 3.23
N ASP A 55 -15.05 17.36 3.89
CA ASP A 55 -13.78 18.11 3.92
C ASP A 55 -12.66 17.35 4.64
N ASN A 56 -13.01 16.48 5.61
CA ASN A 56 -12.04 15.77 6.45
C ASN A 56 -11.87 14.28 6.09
N MET A 57 -12.72 13.74 5.21
CA MET A 57 -12.70 12.33 4.84
C MET A 57 -11.35 11.91 4.26
N GLU A 58 -10.76 12.70 3.36
CA GLU A 58 -9.48 12.36 2.73
C GLU A 58 -8.33 12.30 3.74
N LEU A 59 -8.28 13.26 4.68
CA LEU A 59 -7.29 13.27 5.76
C LEU A 59 -7.42 12.03 6.66
N ALA A 60 -8.65 11.69 7.07
CA ALA A 60 -8.91 10.52 7.89
C ALA A 60 -8.57 9.21 7.15
N CYS A 61 -8.89 9.12 5.86
CA CYS A 61 -8.49 8.00 5.00
C CYS A 61 -6.97 7.88 4.92
N ALA A 62 -6.27 8.99 4.68
CA ALA A 62 -4.80 9.00 4.59
C ALA A 62 -4.14 8.50 5.88
N PHE A 63 -4.70 8.85 7.05
CA PHE A 63 -4.22 8.35 8.34
C PHE A 63 -4.39 6.83 8.48
N ILE A 64 -5.56 6.30 8.13
CA ILE A 64 -5.84 4.86 8.14
C ILE A 64 -4.92 4.12 7.16
N GLN A 65 -4.79 4.65 5.94
CA GLN A 65 -3.90 4.09 4.91
C GLN A 65 -2.46 4.04 5.39
N LYS A 66 -1.92 5.13 5.96
CA LYS A 66 -0.55 5.17 6.49
C LYS A 66 -0.34 4.12 7.58
N THR A 67 -1.29 4.00 8.51
CA THR A 67 -1.25 2.99 9.58
C THR A 67 -1.27 1.57 9.02
N ALA A 68 -2.12 1.31 8.02
CA ALA A 68 -2.20 0.01 7.36
C ALA A 68 -0.89 -0.34 6.63
N ILE A 69 -0.29 0.63 5.93
CA ILE A 69 1.00 0.47 5.25
C ILE A 69 2.10 0.11 6.25
N GLU A 70 2.21 0.84 7.36
CA GLU A 70 3.24 0.60 8.40
C GLU A 70 3.11 -0.79 9.02
N LYS A 71 1.87 -1.28 9.19
CA LYS A 71 1.62 -2.64 9.67
C LYS A 71 1.91 -3.72 8.62
N ALA A 72 1.69 -3.43 7.34
CA ALA A 72 1.85 -4.41 6.26
C ALA A 72 3.31 -4.74 5.93
N ILE A 73 4.24 -3.82 6.20
CA ILE A 73 5.68 -4.03 5.99
C ILE A 73 6.22 -5.20 6.82
N PRO A 74 6.12 -5.22 8.16
CA PRO A 74 6.61 -6.35 8.96
C PRO A 74 5.82 -7.64 8.67
N GLU A 75 4.57 -7.54 8.21
CA GLU A 75 3.76 -8.71 7.87
C GLU A 75 4.24 -9.40 6.59
N ILE A 76 4.63 -8.62 5.56
CA ILE A 76 5.21 -9.21 4.36
C ILE A 76 6.57 -9.83 4.64
N ASP A 77 7.38 -9.23 5.52
CA ASP A 77 8.69 -9.78 5.90
C ASP A 77 8.55 -11.14 6.59
N LYS A 78 7.58 -11.27 7.52
CA LYS A 78 7.25 -12.57 8.13
C LYS A 78 6.77 -13.58 7.09
N ARG A 79 5.90 -13.15 6.17
CA ARG A 79 5.33 -14.02 5.13
C ARG A 79 6.40 -14.55 4.16
N LEU A 80 7.46 -13.79 3.92
CA LEU A 80 8.58 -14.12 3.06
C LEU A 80 9.76 -14.78 3.80
N LEU A 81 9.64 -15.02 5.12
CA LEU A 81 10.75 -15.56 5.91
C LEU A 81 11.27 -16.89 5.34
N THR A 82 10.36 -17.80 4.97
CA THR A 82 10.74 -19.08 4.35
C THR A 82 11.47 -18.88 3.02
N ASP A 83 11.05 -17.93 2.19
CA ASP A 83 11.69 -17.58 0.93
C ASP A 83 13.12 -17.05 1.13
N PHE A 84 13.34 -16.29 2.20
CA PHE A 84 14.66 -15.80 2.58
C PHE A 84 15.55 -16.93 3.08
N GLU A 85 15.02 -17.83 3.90
CA GLU A 85 15.75 -18.98 4.44
C GLU A 85 16.18 -19.96 3.34
N LEU A 86 15.31 -20.27 2.37
CA LEU A 86 15.66 -21.09 1.20
C LEU A 86 16.84 -20.51 0.42
N ARG A 87 16.85 -19.19 0.22
CA ARG A 87 17.95 -18.47 -0.45
C ARG A 87 19.21 -18.44 0.40
N LYS A 88 19.08 -18.32 1.73
CA LYS A 88 20.22 -18.37 2.67
C LYS A 88 20.86 -19.75 2.69
N HIS A 89 20.06 -20.82 2.76
CA HIS A 89 20.53 -22.20 2.77
C HIS A 89 21.27 -22.58 1.47
N ALA A 90 20.74 -22.18 0.32
CA ALA A 90 21.43 -22.41 -0.95
C ALA A 90 22.82 -21.73 -0.97
N ARG A 91 22.92 -20.50 -0.45
CA ARG A 91 24.21 -19.78 -0.34
C ARG A 91 25.19 -20.48 0.60
N THR A 92 24.74 -21.06 1.71
CA THR A 92 25.62 -21.82 2.63
C THR A 92 26.18 -23.09 1.98
N GLU A 93 25.47 -23.63 0.99
CA GLU A 93 25.93 -24.76 0.17
C GLU A 93 26.76 -24.31 -1.06
N GLY A 94 27.07 -23.02 -1.19
CA GLY A 94 27.85 -22.49 -2.31
C GLY A 94 27.09 -22.41 -3.64
N ARG A 95 25.76 -22.53 -3.63
CA ARG A 95 24.92 -22.49 -4.84
C ARG A 95 23.91 -21.34 -4.81
N ARG A 96 23.39 -20.99 -6.00
CA ARG A 96 22.27 -20.05 -6.12
C ARG A 96 20.96 -20.81 -5.94
N TYR A 97 20.00 -20.21 -5.23
CA TYR A 97 18.66 -20.76 -5.14
C TYR A 97 17.92 -20.51 -6.46
N CYS A 98 17.41 -21.58 -7.06
CA CYS A 98 16.45 -21.55 -8.16
C CYS A 98 15.32 -22.50 -7.79
N ASP A 99 14.07 -22.06 -7.96
CA ASP A 99 12.93 -22.96 -7.82
C ASP A 99 12.94 -23.98 -8.98
N PRO A 100 13.00 -25.30 -8.71
CA PRO A 100 13.11 -26.31 -9.76
C PRO A 100 11.92 -26.31 -10.71
N GLN A 101 10.71 -26.09 -10.20
CA GLN A 101 9.49 -26.09 -11.02
C GLN A 101 9.46 -24.87 -11.94
N VAL A 102 9.85 -23.70 -11.41
CA VAL A 102 9.94 -22.47 -12.20
C VAL A 102 11.04 -22.59 -13.25
N LEU A 103 12.21 -23.14 -12.90
CA LEU A 103 13.33 -23.27 -13.83
C LEU A 103 12.96 -24.15 -15.04
N THR A 104 12.38 -25.32 -14.80
CA THR A 104 11.92 -26.23 -15.86
C THR A 104 10.86 -25.56 -16.73
N TYR A 105 9.86 -24.92 -16.12
CA TYR A 105 8.80 -24.23 -16.86
C TYR A 105 9.36 -23.10 -17.76
N GLN A 106 10.28 -22.30 -17.24
CA GLN A 106 10.91 -21.21 -17.99
C GLN A 106 11.74 -21.73 -19.16
N ALA A 107 12.45 -22.83 -18.98
CA ALA A 107 13.26 -23.44 -20.05
C ALA A 107 12.41 -24.07 -21.16
N GLU A 108 11.36 -24.81 -20.78
CA GLU A 108 10.60 -25.65 -21.71
C GLU A 108 9.40 -24.96 -22.36
N ARG A 109 8.76 -24.01 -21.68
CA ARG A 109 7.46 -23.46 -22.11
C ARG A 109 7.46 -21.98 -22.42
N MET A 110 8.42 -21.22 -21.88
CA MET A 110 8.43 -19.76 -22.04
C MET A 110 9.22 -19.33 -23.28
N PRO A 111 8.64 -18.45 -24.14
CA PRO A 111 9.36 -17.83 -25.24
C PRO A 111 10.57 -17.02 -24.75
N GLU A 112 11.66 -17.04 -25.52
CA GLU A 112 12.94 -16.42 -25.15
C GLU A 112 12.81 -14.93 -24.80
N GLN A 113 11.90 -14.20 -25.45
CA GLN A 113 11.72 -12.74 -25.24
C GLN A 113 11.16 -12.37 -23.86
N ILE A 114 10.38 -13.25 -23.24
CA ILE A 114 9.70 -12.98 -21.96
C ILE A 114 10.14 -13.96 -20.85
N ARG A 115 11.08 -14.85 -21.18
CA ARG A 115 11.62 -15.84 -20.26
C ARG A 115 12.35 -15.16 -19.11
N LEU A 116 12.08 -15.60 -17.89
CA LEU A 116 12.85 -15.20 -16.71
C LEU A 116 14.27 -15.76 -16.82
N LYS A 117 15.26 -14.88 -16.70
CA LYS A 117 16.67 -15.27 -16.70
C LYS A 117 17.08 -15.70 -15.30
N VAL A 118 17.95 -16.71 -15.21
CA VAL A 118 18.53 -17.13 -13.94
C VAL A 118 19.43 -16.01 -13.42
N GLY A 119 19.16 -15.53 -12.21
CA GLY A 119 19.87 -14.41 -11.61
C GLY A 119 18.94 -13.22 -11.35
N GLY A 120 19.48 -12.01 -11.45
CA GLY A 120 18.70 -10.78 -11.27
C GLY A 120 17.84 -10.45 -12.49
N VAL A 121 16.74 -9.74 -12.26
CA VAL A 121 15.96 -9.11 -13.33
C VAL A 121 16.65 -7.83 -13.80
N SER A 122 16.41 -7.42 -15.05
CA SER A 122 16.99 -6.19 -15.57
C SER A 122 16.41 -4.95 -14.88
N PRO A 123 17.12 -3.80 -14.85
CA PRO A 123 16.57 -2.55 -14.32
C PRO A 123 15.25 -2.17 -15.01
N HIS A 124 15.16 -2.39 -16.33
CA HIS A 124 13.94 -2.13 -17.09
C HIS A 124 12.75 -2.98 -16.62
N GLN A 125 12.98 -4.25 -16.26
CA GLN A 125 11.94 -5.12 -15.70
C GLN A 125 11.53 -4.72 -14.28
N MET A 126 12.40 -4.01 -13.54
CA MET A 126 12.13 -3.55 -12.17
C MET A 126 11.25 -2.29 -12.12
N VAL A 127 11.09 -1.57 -13.23
CA VAL A 127 10.35 -0.29 -13.30
C VAL A 127 8.97 -0.36 -12.66
N VAL A 128 8.24 -1.47 -12.81
CA VAL A 128 6.91 -1.65 -12.19
C VAL A 128 6.99 -1.64 -10.65
N TYR A 129 8.02 -2.25 -10.08
CA TYR A 129 8.23 -2.25 -8.62
C TYR A 129 8.68 -0.88 -8.09
N GLU A 130 9.47 -0.15 -8.89
CA GLU A 130 9.84 1.23 -8.60
C GLU A 130 8.63 2.16 -8.64
N GLU A 131 7.73 1.97 -9.61
CA GLU A 131 6.49 2.74 -9.71
C GLU A 131 5.58 2.50 -8.50
N PHE A 132 5.49 1.25 -8.02
CA PHE A 132 4.78 0.96 -6.77
C PHE A 132 5.37 1.70 -5.55
N ALA A 133 6.66 2.06 -5.57
CA ALA A 133 7.29 2.84 -4.51
C ALA A 133 7.08 4.35 -4.70
N ARG A 134 7.06 4.83 -5.94
CA ARG A 134 6.91 6.25 -6.28
C ARG A 134 5.47 6.76 -6.09
N ASN A 135 4.49 5.98 -6.51
CA ASN A 135 3.11 6.44 -6.62
C ASN A 135 2.16 5.63 -5.71
N ILE A 136 2.05 6.02 -4.44
CA ILE A 136 1.15 5.37 -3.47
C ILE A 136 -0.25 6.01 -3.55
N PRO A 137 -1.32 5.23 -3.78
CA PRO A 137 -2.68 5.77 -3.83
C PRO A 137 -3.04 6.57 -2.57
N GLY A 138 -3.58 7.77 -2.73
CA GLY A 138 -4.02 8.64 -1.62
C GLY A 138 -2.92 9.51 -1.02
N PHE A 139 -1.71 9.47 -1.59
CA PHE A 139 -0.61 10.33 -1.21
C PHE A 139 -0.02 10.98 -2.46
N LEU A 140 0.63 12.13 -2.27
CA LEU A 140 1.37 12.75 -3.35
C LEU A 140 2.51 11.82 -3.81
N PRO A 141 2.76 11.68 -5.13
CA PRO A 141 3.89 10.92 -5.62
C PRO A 141 5.20 11.45 -5.07
N LEU A 142 6.14 10.55 -4.79
CA LEU A 142 7.49 10.93 -4.40
C LEU A 142 8.21 11.57 -5.57
N ASN A 143 8.87 12.69 -5.33
CA ASN A 143 9.80 13.28 -6.30
C ASN A 143 11.05 12.37 -6.44
N GLU A 144 11.84 12.56 -7.51
CA GLU A 144 12.98 11.66 -7.81
C GLU A 144 14.00 11.56 -6.67
N ARG A 145 14.18 12.66 -5.91
CA ARG A 145 15.12 12.74 -4.80
C ARG A 145 14.66 11.89 -3.61
N ASP A 146 13.36 11.93 -3.31
CA ASP A 146 12.75 11.15 -2.24
C ASP A 146 12.62 9.68 -2.63
N ALA A 147 12.29 9.40 -3.91
CA ALA A 147 12.23 8.04 -4.43
C ALA A 147 13.58 7.31 -4.34
N ALA A 148 14.69 8.02 -4.58
CA ALA A 148 16.04 7.46 -4.50
C ALA A 148 16.42 6.93 -3.10
N MET A 149 15.75 7.38 -2.02
CA MET A 149 15.95 6.84 -0.67
C MET A 149 15.29 5.48 -0.46
N PHE A 150 14.29 5.13 -1.26
CA PHE A 150 13.49 3.90 -1.11
C PHE A 150 13.74 2.86 -2.21
N ILE A 151 14.40 3.25 -3.31
CA ILE A 151 14.78 2.34 -4.39
C ILE A 151 16.15 1.73 -4.07
N PRO A 152 16.27 0.40 -3.92
CA PRO A 152 17.54 -0.26 -3.70
C PRO A 152 18.51 0.04 -4.85
N LYS A 153 19.75 0.42 -4.52
CA LYS A 153 20.80 0.56 -5.53
C LYS A 153 21.03 -0.79 -6.23
N PRO A 154 21.27 -0.81 -7.55
CA PRO A 154 21.55 -2.04 -8.26
C PRO A 154 22.75 -2.74 -7.63
N VAL A 155 22.54 -3.95 -7.11
CA VAL A 155 23.62 -4.81 -6.63
C VAL A 155 24.27 -5.41 -7.87
N ASN A 156 25.50 -5.01 -8.18
CA ASN A 156 26.30 -5.69 -9.20
C ASN A 156 26.50 -7.14 -8.76
N VAL A 157 25.78 -8.05 -9.41
CA VAL A 157 26.01 -9.48 -9.25
C VAL A 157 27.18 -9.83 -10.16
N SER A 158 28.40 -9.74 -9.63
CA SER A 158 29.59 -10.38 -10.21
C SER A 158 29.47 -11.90 -10.16
#